data_AF-A0A0S8CYX7-F1
#
_entry.id   AF-A0A0S8CYX7-F1
#
_cell.length_a   1.000
_cell.length_b   1.000
_cell.length_c   1.000
_cell.angle_alpha   90.00
_cell.angle_beta   90.00
_cell.angle_gamma   90.00
#
_symmetry.space_group_name_H-M   'P 1'
#
loop_
_entity.id
_entity.type
_entity.pdbx_description
1 polymer ?
#
loop_
_entity_poly.entity_id
_entity_poly.type
_entity_poly.pdbx_seq_one_letter_code
_entity_poly.pdbx_strand_id
1 'polypeptide(L)'
;MVANNIIAEIQGLYKVVALQPFRKTEGVSFDILPRNLVPKVDAVDRVIHKNRAVSPGPVGDISEPWYMHPHQDDNLIVLQGIRYVEIYTKAHGRIESFIITPERIEHNNRILYDGPGLLVWPRGVFHRIKSGDNGSASINLATHYEGIDMKTNFNIYDVDTETGEFMVLREGHLDQTM
;
A
#
# COMPACT_ATOMS: atom_id res chain seq x y z
N MET A 1 -0.78 -0.42 -29.09
CA MET A 1 0.37 -0.87 -28.29
C MET A 1 0.06 -0.54 -26.85
N VAL A 2 -0.09 -1.55 -25.99
CA VAL A 2 -0.26 -1.29 -24.55
C VAL A 2 1.13 -0.93 -24.05
N ALA A 3 1.36 0.35 -23.72
CA ALA A 3 2.60 0.76 -23.08
C ALA A 3 2.74 -0.06 -21.78
N ASN A 4 3.93 -0.61 -21.54
CA ASN A 4 4.19 -1.28 -20.28
C ASN A 4 4.21 -0.21 -19.19
N ASN A 5 3.10 -0.05 -18.46
CA ASN A 5 2.95 0.95 -17.42
C ASN A 5 3.64 0.55 -16.10
N ILE A 6 4.34 -0.59 -16.06
CA ILE A 6 5.14 -1.01 -14.91
C ILE A 6 6.43 -0.20 -14.92
N ILE A 7 6.62 0.60 -13.86
CA ILE A 7 7.81 1.44 -13.67
C ILE A 7 8.92 0.66 -12.95
N ALA A 8 8.54 -0.12 -11.93
CA ALA A 8 9.45 -0.97 -11.19
C ALA A 8 8.70 -2.16 -10.59
N GLU A 9 9.40 -3.27 -10.41
CA GLU A 9 8.84 -4.46 -9.80
C GLU A 9 9.95 -5.24 -9.09
N ILE A 10 9.64 -5.69 -7.88
CA ILE A 10 10.34 -6.79 -7.23
C ILE A 10 9.30 -7.89 -7.03
N GLN A 11 9.47 -8.99 -7.77
CA GLN A 11 8.52 -10.09 -7.78
C GLN A 11 8.25 -10.61 -6.35
N GLY A 12 6.98 -10.69 -5.98
CA GLY A 12 6.56 -11.14 -4.65
C GLY A 12 6.69 -10.10 -3.53
N LEU A 13 7.06 -8.86 -3.85
CA LEU A 13 7.17 -7.77 -2.86
C LEU A 13 6.40 -6.52 -3.27
N TYR A 14 6.68 -5.95 -4.44
CA TYR A 14 5.92 -4.79 -4.92
C TYR A 14 6.00 -4.60 -6.42
N LYS A 15 5.09 -3.76 -6.90
CA LYS A 15 5.08 -3.22 -8.25
C LYS A 15 4.62 -1.76 -8.22
N VAL A 16 5.31 -0.91 -8.95
CA VAL A 16 4.90 0.48 -9.19
C VAL A 16 4.34 0.59 -10.59
N VAL A 17 3.13 1.11 -10.71
CA VAL A 17 2.40 1.21 -11.97
C VAL A 17 2.05 2.66 -12.24
N ALA A 18 2.47 3.19 -13.38
CA ALA A 18 2.04 4.51 -13.84
C ALA A 18 0.56 4.49 -14.26
N LEU A 19 -0.17 5.54 -13.92
CA LEU A 19 -1.46 5.80 -14.55
C LEU A 19 -1.23 6.27 -15.99
N GLN A 20 -2.14 5.90 -16.89
CA GLN A 20 -2.05 6.31 -18.29
C GLN A 20 -2.60 7.73 -18.44
N PRO A 21 -1.80 8.71 -18.88
CA PRO A 21 -2.31 10.06 -19.10
C PRO A 21 -3.41 10.05 -20.16
N PHE A 22 -4.54 10.71 -19.86
CA PHE A 22 -5.63 10.85 -20.81
C PHE A 22 -5.82 12.31 -21.23
N ARG A 23 -5.87 13.24 -20.28
CA ARG A 23 -5.97 14.67 -20.55
C ARG A 23 -5.34 15.50 -19.43
N LYS A 24 -4.58 16.53 -19.80
CA LYS A 24 -4.11 17.57 -18.87
C LYS A 24 -4.56 18.94 -19.38
N THR A 25 -5.25 19.70 -18.54
CA THR A 25 -5.59 21.11 -18.78
C THR A 25 -5.25 21.92 -17.52
N GLU A 26 -5.36 23.25 -17.59
CA GLU A 26 -5.25 24.09 -16.40
C GLU A 26 -6.26 23.61 -15.33
N GLY A 27 -5.75 23.29 -14.14
CA GLY A 27 -6.54 22.81 -13.01
C GLY A 27 -7.09 21.38 -13.10
N VAL A 28 -6.79 20.60 -14.15
CA VAL A 28 -7.30 19.23 -14.30
C VAL A 28 -6.22 18.26 -14.78
N SER A 29 -5.92 17.27 -13.94
CA SER A 29 -5.24 16.03 -14.31
C SER A 29 -6.29 14.93 -14.49
N PHE A 30 -6.31 14.28 -15.65
CA PHE A 30 -7.13 13.11 -15.92
C PHE A 30 -6.24 11.99 -16.45
N ASP A 31 -6.07 10.97 -15.61
CA ASP A 31 -5.34 9.75 -15.89
C ASP A 31 -6.25 8.52 -15.78
N ILE A 32 -5.90 7.46 -16.50
CA ILE A 32 -6.63 6.20 -16.57
C ILE A 32 -5.84 5.15 -15.79
N LEU A 33 -6.52 4.47 -14.86
CA LEU A 33 -6.02 3.26 -14.23
C LEU A 33 -5.93 2.12 -15.27
N PRO A 34 -4.73 1.57 -15.56
CA PRO A 34 -4.59 0.43 -16.44
C PRO A 34 -5.23 -0.83 -15.83
N ARG A 35 -6.46 -1.15 -16.25
CA ARG A 35 -7.25 -2.28 -15.73
C ARG A 35 -6.58 -3.65 -15.86
N ASN A 36 -5.71 -3.83 -16.86
CA ASN A 36 -4.95 -5.07 -17.01
C ASN A 36 -3.90 -5.29 -15.91
N LEU A 37 -3.55 -4.24 -15.16
CA LEU A 37 -2.56 -4.31 -14.07
C LEU A 37 -3.23 -4.42 -12.68
N VAL A 38 -4.55 -4.22 -12.60
CA VAL A 38 -5.42 -4.54 -11.46
C VAL A 38 -6.58 -5.39 -12.00
N PRO A 39 -6.34 -6.69 -12.29
CA PRO A 39 -7.25 -7.50 -13.12
C PRO A 39 -8.61 -7.75 -12.47
N LYS A 40 -8.70 -7.66 -11.14
CA LYS A 40 -9.90 -7.93 -10.36
C LYS A 40 -9.93 -7.01 -9.14
N VAL A 41 -11.09 -6.43 -8.86
CA VAL A 41 -11.33 -5.58 -7.67
C VAL A 41 -12.50 -6.18 -6.92
N ASP A 42 -12.23 -6.76 -5.75
CA ASP A 42 -13.22 -7.38 -4.87
C ASP A 42 -13.69 -6.43 -3.77
N ALA A 43 -12.82 -5.52 -3.33
CA ALA A 43 -13.16 -4.46 -2.40
C ALA A 43 -12.48 -3.14 -2.77
N VAL A 44 -13.09 -2.04 -2.34
CA VAL A 44 -12.61 -0.67 -2.55
C VAL A 44 -12.65 0.05 -1.21
N ASP A 45 -11.47 0.37 -0.68
CA ASP A 45 -11.35 1.04 0.59
C ASP A 45 -11.07 2.52 0.38
N ARG A 46 -11.88 3.35 1.03
CA ARG A 46 -11.61 4.79 1.15
C ARG A 46 -10.95 5.04 2.49
N VAL A 47 -9.72 5.57 2.46
CA VAL A 47 -8.97 5.86 3.69
C VAL A 47 -8.65 7.34 3.78
N ILE A 48 -9.05 7.96 4.88
CA ILE A 48 -8.79 9.38 5.17
C ILE A 48 -8.09 9.50 6.51
N HIS A 49 -6.87 10.05 6.47
CA HIS A 49 -6.18 10.52 7.66
C HIS A 49 -6.36 12.03 7.72
N LYS A 50 -7.01 12.56 8.78
CA LYS A 50 -7.21 14.01 8.95
C LYS A 50 -5.93 14.76 9.32
N ASN A 51 -4.97 14.04 9.87
CA ASN A 51 -3.71 14.50 10.41
C ASN A 51 -2.68 13.36 10.29
N ARG A 52 -1.47 13.56 10.82
CA ARG A 52 -0.49 12.47 10.93
C ARG A 52 -1.11 11.29 11.67
N ALA A 53 -1.09 10.12 11.03
CA ALA A 53 -1.58 8.87 11.58
C ALA A 53 -0.68 7.71 11.10
N VAL A 54 -0.60 6.68 11.93
CA VAL A 54 0.15 5.43 11.69
C VAL A 54 -0.88 4.32 11.52
N SER A 55 -0.70 3.49 10.49
CA SER A 55 -1.59 2.38 10.16
C SER A 55 -0.74 1.14 9.85
N PRO A 56 -0.81 0.07 10.66
CA PRO A 56 -1.66 -0.09 11.85
C PRO A 56 -1.32 0.90 12.98
N GLY A 57 -2.31 1.14 13.85
CA GLY A 57 -2.10 1.93 15.06
C GLY A 57 -1.23 1.20 16.08
N PRO A 58 -0.67 1.90 17.08
CA PRO A 58 0.14 1.29 18.13
C PRO A 58 -0.62 0.19 18.89
N VAL A 59 0.08 -0.89 19.25
CA VAL A 59 -0.46 -1.99 20.06
C VAL A 59 0.52 -2.31 21.19
N GLY A 60 0.10 -2.09 22.43
CA GLY A 60 0.97 -2.26 23.60
C GLY A 60 2.19 -1.35 23.51
N ASP A 61 3.39 -1.93 23.64
CA ASP A 61 4.67 -1.21 23.55
C ASP A 61 5.18 -1.06 22.10
N ILE A 62 4.49 -1.63 21.11
CA ILE A 62 4.87 -1.55 19.70
C ILE A 62 4.20 -0.33 19.06
N SER A 63 5.01 0.70 18.77
CA SER A 63 4.54 1.98 18.25
C SER A 63 4.19 1.96 16.76
N GLU A 64 4.85 1.11 15.98
CA GLU A 64 4.69 1.05 14.52
C GLU A 64 4.63 -0.41 14.03
N PRO A 65 3.54 -1.12 14.35
CA PRO A 65 3.40 -2.52 13.96
C PRO A 65 3.12 -2.66 12.45
N TRP A 66 2.91 -3.89 11.99
CA TRP A 66 2.71 -4.23 10.59
C TRP A 66 1.32 -4.83 10.35
N TYR A 67 0.70 -4.52 9.22
CA TYR A 67 -0.36 -5.35 8.64
C TYR A 67 0.27 -6.40 7.72
N MET A 68 -0.42 -7.52 7.51
CA MET A 68 -0.15 -8.46 6.43
C MET A 68 -1.43 -9.19 6.05
N HIS A 69 -1.70 -9.25 4.75
CA HIS A 69 -2.88 -9.93 4.21
C HIS A 69 -2.48 -11.29 3.63
N PRO A 70 -2.97 -12.43 4.14
CA PRO A 70 -2.60 -13.74 3.61
C PRO A 70 -3.26 -14.05 2.26
N HIS A 71 -4.42 -13.45 1.98
CA HIS A 71 -5.26 -13.76 0.82
C HIS A 71 -5.74 -12.51 0.04
N GLN A 72 -5.05 -11.38 0.18
CA GLN A 72 -5.39 -10.15 -0.51
C GLN A 72 -4.15 -9.43 -1.03
N ASP A 73 -4.22 -8.98 -2.28
CA ASP A 73 -3.29 -8.02 -2.86
C ASP A 73 -3.90 -6.62 -2.76
N ASP A 74 -3.06 -5.61 -2.53
CA ASP A 74 -3.48 -4.21 -2.42
C ASP A 74 -2.91 -3.36 -3.54
N ASN A 75 -3.70 -2.40 -3.99
CA ASN A 75 -3.36 -1.47 -5.05
C ASN A 75 -3.68 -0.05 -4.58
N LEU A 76 -2.69 0.60 -3.96
CA LEU A 76 -2.83 1.89 -3.31
C LEU A 76 -2.68 3.04 -4.32
N ILE A 77 -3.66 3.97 -4.29
CA ILE A 77 -3.62 5.25 -4.99
C ILE A 77 -3.74 6.38 -3.97
N VAL A 78 -2.78 7.30 -3.93
CA VAL A 78 -2.86 8.51 -3.10
C VAL A 78 -3.54 9.62 -3.90
N LEU A 79 -4.62 10.18 -3.34
CA LEU A 79 -5.41 11.25 -3.96
C LEU A 79 -5.09 12.63 -3.38
N GLN A 80 -4.63 12.68 -2.13
CA GLN A 80 -4.25 13.92 -1.45
C GLN A 80 -3.19 13.67 -0.40
N GLY A 81 -2.29 14.64 -0.22
CA GLY A 81 -1.28 14.62 0.84
C GLY A 81 -0.11 13.70 0.49
N ILE A 82 0.54 13.17 1.52
CA ILE A 82 1.73 12.33 1.41
C ILE A 82 1.52 11.08 2.24
N ARG A 83 1.94 9.92 1.70
CA ARG A 83 2.06 8.68 2.44
C ARG A 83 3.49 8.16 2.42
N TYR A 84 3.97 7.78 3.59
CA TYR A 84 5.19 7.00 3.77
C TYR A 84 4.77 5.56 3.92
N VAL A 85 5.21 4.69 3.02
CA VAL A 85 4.86 3.28 3.00
C VAL A 85 6.14 2.47 3.13
N GLU A 86 6.15 1.55 4.08
CA GLU A 86 7.22 0.57 4.20
C GLU A 86 6.65 -0.81 3.96
N ILE A 87 7.41 -1.62 3.23
CA ILE A 87 7.05 -2.99 2.92
C ILE A 87 8.22 -3.93 3.19
N TYR A 88 7.89 -5.17 3.58
CA TYR A 88 8.87 -6.17 3.96
C TYR A 88 8.35 -7.59 3.66
N THR A 89 9.27 -8.46 3.25
CA THR A 89 9.11 -9.91 3.33
C THR A 89 10.41 -10.54 3.79
N LYS A 90 10.32 -11.67 4.50
CA LYS A 90 11.49 -12.47 4.88
C LYS A 90 12.32 -12.90 3.67
N ALA A 91 11.67 -13.23 2.56
CA ALA A 91 12.34 -13.66 1.33
C ALA A 91 13.21 -12.54 0.72
N HIS A 92 12.76 -11.28 0.84
CA HIS A 92 13.53 -10.13 0.38
C HIS A 92 14.58 -9.67 1.40
N GLY A 93 14.29 -9.83 2.69
CA GLY A 93 15.25 -9.65 3.78
C GLY A 93 15.63 -8.19 4.09
N ARG A 94 14.94 -7.21 3.50
CA ARG A 94 15.11 -5.79 3.83
C ARG A 94 13.79 -5.03 3.66
N ILE A 95 13.68 -3.90 4.35
CA ILE A 95 12.56 -2.97 4.16
C ILE A 95 12.78 -2.19 2.86
N GLU A 96 11.74 -2.06 2.05
CA GLU A 96 11.68 -1.10 0.96
C GLU A 96 10.76 0.06 1.37
N SER A 97 11.24 1.30 1.25
CA SER A 97 10.52 2.50 1.72
C SER A 97 10.08 3.36 0.55
N PHE A 98 8.83 3.82 0.57
CA PHE A 98 8.23 4.67 -0.44
C PHE A 98 7.69 5.96 0.16
N ILE A 99 7.82 7.05 -0.61
CA ILE A 99 7.11 8.31 -0.36
C ILE A 99 6.20 8.55 -1.56
N ILE A 100 4.89 8.61 -1.31
CA ILE A 100 3.88 8.65 -2.36
C ILE A 100 3.03 9.91 -2.17
N THR A 101 2.95 10.69 -3.23
CA THR A 101 2.02 11.81 -3.39
C THR A 101 1.13 11.56 -4.61
N PRO A 102 0.10 12.37 -4.88
CA PRO A 102 -0.72 12.20 -6.08
C PRO A 102 0.08 12.28 -7.39
N GLU A 103 1.22 12.95 -7.40
CA GLU A 103 1.98 13.26 -8.62
C GLU A 103 3.43 12.74 -8.58
N ARG A 104 3.82 11.97 -7.56
CA ARG A 104 5.20 11.47 -7.44
C ARG A 104 5.31 10.24 -6.56
N ILE A 105 6.21 9.33 -6.93
CA ILE A 105 6.63 8.18 -6.14
C ILE A 105 8.15 8.21 -5.98
N GLU A 106 8.60 8.20 -4.74
CA GLU A 106 10.00 8.03 -4.35
C GLU A 106 10.18 6.64 -3.75
N HIS A 107 11.34 6.02 -4.00
CA HIS A 107 11.73 4.71 -3.48
C HIS A 107 13.15 4.80 -2.92
N ASN A 108 13.32 4.44 -1.65
CA ASN A 108 14.59 4.52 -0.91
C ASN A 108 15.32 5.86 -1.08
N ASN A 109 14.58 6.96 -0.83
CA ASN A 109 15.07 8.34 -0.89
C ASN A 109 15.52 8.80 -2.30
N ARG A 110 15.04 8.14 -3.36
CA ARG A 110 15.27 8.54 -4.75
C ARG A 110 13.95 8.65 -5.47
N ILE A 111 13.81 9.64 -6.36
CA ILE A 111 12.65 9.74 -7.24
C ILE A 111 12.64 8.50 -8.14
N LEU A 112 11.60 7.68 -8.01
CA LEU A 112 11.38 6.51 -8.85
C LEU A 112 10.50 6.86 -10.04
N TYR A 113 9.48 7.68 -9.82
CA TYR A 113 8.54 8.11 -10.85
C TYR A 113 8.00 9.51 -10.56
N ASP A 114 8.03 10.39 -11.56
CA ASP A 114 7.50 11.75 -11.51
C ASP A 114 6.17 11.81 -12.27
N GLY A 115 5.12 11.30 -11.63
CA GLY A 115 3.77 11.26 -12.15
C GLY A 115 2.81 10.45 -11.26
N PRO A 116 1.52 10.41 -11.61
CA PRO A 116 0.52 9.67 -10.86
C PRO A 116 0.68 8.16 -11.06
N GLY A 117 0.64 7.40 -9.96
CA GLY A 117 0.84 5.95 -10.01
C GLY A 117 0.24 5.20 -8.83
N LEU A 118 0.26 3.88 -8.95
CA LEU A 118 -0.08 2.94 -7.89
C LEU A 118 1.19 2.38 -7.26
N LEU A 119 1.15 2.19 -5.95
CA LEU A 119 1.99 1.20 -5.29
C LEU A 119 1.14 -0.05 -5.05
N VAL A 120 1.63 -1.18 -5.55
CA VAL A 120 0.99 -2.49 -5.42
C VAL A 120 1.87 -3.38 -4.57
N TRP A 121 1.29 -4.07 -3.59
CA TRP A 121 1.96 -5.17 -2.89
C TRP A 121 1.05 -6.41 -2.89
N PRO A 122 1.60 -7.60 -3.20
CA PRO A 122 0.84 -8.83 -3.14
C PRO A 122 0.61 -9.27 -1.70
N ARG A 123 -0.26 -10.27 -1.54
CA ARG A 123 -0.47 -10.98 -0.27
C ARG A 123 0.85 -11.49 0.33
N GLY A 124 0.89 -11.62 1.65
CA GLY A 124 2.07 -12.06 2.39
C GLY A 124 3.15 -10.98 2.57
N VAL A 125 2.93 -9.78 2.05
CA VAL A 125 3.80 -8.62 2.28
C VAL A 125 3.39 -7.91 3.56
N PHE A 126 4.33 -7.81 4.50
CA PHE A 126 4.18 -6.94 5.64
C PHE A 126 4.24 -5.49 5.17
N HIS A 127 3.30 -4.68 5.59
CA HIS A 127 3.28 -3.27 5.23
C HIS A 127 2.81 -2.40 6.39
N ARG A 128 3.32 -1.18 6.44
CA ARG A 128 2.87 -0.13 7.36
C ARG A 128 2.92 1.22 6.68
N ILE A 129 2.00 2.09 7.08
CA ILE A 129 1.75 3.36 6.41
C ILE A 129 1.69 4.48 7.43
N LYS A 130 2.33 5.61 7.10
CA LYS A 130 2.17 6.88 7.83
C LYS A 130 1.68 7.96 6.88
N SER A 131 0.76 8.81 7.32
CA SER A 131 0.44 10.05 6.62
C SER A 131 1.39 11.19 7.01
N GLY A 132 1.55 12.16 6.12
CA GLY A 132 2.17 13.45 6.46
C GLY A 132 1.34 14.25 7.48
N ASP A 133 1.91 15.36 7.95
CA ASP A 133 1.33 16.19 9.03
C ASP A 133 -0.09 16.68 8.75
N ASN A 134 -0.32 17.06 7.50
CA ASN A 134 -1.62 17.55 7.03
C ASN A 134 -2.59 16.42 6.66
N GLY A 135 -2.26 15.17 6.99
CA GLY A 135 -3.06 14.01 6.64
C GLY A 135 -2.86 13.53 5.20
N SER A 136 -3.75 12.62 4.78
CA SER A 136 -3.79 12.11 3.41
C SER A 136 -5.16 11.51 3.07
N ALA A 137 -5.48 11.44 1.78
CA ALA A 137 -6.61 10.67 1.26
C ALA A 137 -6.11 9.66 0.24
N SER A 138 -6.62 8.43 0.30
CA SER A 138 -6.28 7.38 -0.64
C SER A 138 -7.47 6.48 -0.96
N ILE A 139 -7.33 5.75 -2.06
CA ILE A 139 -8.13 4.58 -2.37
C ILE A 139 -7.20 3.37 -2.37
N ASN A 140 -7.64 2.28 -1.77
CA ASN A 140 -7.06 0.97 -1.97
C ASN A 140 -8.03 0.11 -2.77
N LEU A 141 -7.53 -0.56 -3.80
CA LEU A 141 -8.30 -1.56 -4.56
C LEU A 141 -7.77 -2.93 -4.18
N ALA A 142 -8.59 -3.74 -3.53
CA ALA A 142 -8.19 -5.05 -3.04
C ALA A 142 -8.57 -6.15 -4.04
N THR A 143 -7.65 -7.07 -4.29
CA THR A 143 -7.93 -8.33 -5.01
C THR A 143 -7.92 -9.47 -4.02
N HIS A 144 -9.05 -10.15 -3.85
CA HIS A 144 -9.20 -11.29 -2.95
C HIS A 144 -8.92 -12.61 -3.67
N TYR A 145 -8.32 -13.52 -2.92
CA TYR A 145 -8.00 -14.86 -3.36
C TYR A 145 -8.71 -15.91 -2.51
N GLU A 146 -8.69 -17.15 -3.01
CA GLU A 146 -9.25 -18.29 -2.30
C GLU A 146 -8.64 -18.41 -0.89
N GLY A 147 -9.50 -18.68 0.09
CA GLY A 147 -9.13 -18.79 1.50
C GLY A 147 -9.26 -17.48 2.30
N ILE A 148 -9.70 -16.37 1.69
CA ILE A 148 -9.88 -15.12 2.44
C ILE A 148 -10.86 -15.29 3.61
N ASP A 149 -10.42 -14.84 4.79
CA ASP A 149 -11.23 -14.73 6.00
C ASP A 149 -11.02 -13.34 6.61
N MET A 150 -12.07 -12.53 6.64
CA MET A 150 -12.02 -11.17 7.18
C MET A 150 -11.60 -11.13 8.65
N LYS A 151 -11.77 -12.23 9.40
CA LYS A 151 -11.34 -12.31 10.79
C LYS A 151 -9.82 -12.28 10.97
N THR A 152 -9.10 -12.80 9.99
CA THR A 152 -7.64 -13.00 10.06
C THR A 152 -6.86 -12.20 9.03
N ASN A 153 -7.53 -11.74 7.96
CA ASN A 153 -6.86 -11.07 6.85
C ASN A 153 -6.22 -9.74 7.26
N PHE A 154 -6.66 -9.08 8.33
CA PHE A 154 -6.19 -7.76 8.75
C PHE A 154 -5.46 -7.78 10.10
N ASN A 155 -4.92 -8.93 10.51
CA ASN A 155 -4.18 -9.04 11.76
C ASN A 155 -3.01 -8.05 11.83
N ILE A 156 -2.67 -7.67 13.05
CA ILE A 156 -1.57 -6.75 13.35
C ILE A 156 -0.42 -7.57 13.91
N TYR A 157 0.78 -7.33 13.39
CA TYR A 157 1.97 -8.12 13.64
C TYR A 157 3.10 -7.30 14.22
N ASP A 158 3.85 -7.93 15.13
CA ASP A 158 5.23 -7.56 15.42
C ASP A 158 6.12 -8.35 14.48
N VAL A 159 7.10 -7.69 13.87
CA VAL A 159 7.99 -8.29 12.88
C VAL A 159 9.41 -7.85 13.19
N ASP A 160 10.25 -8.83 13.52
CA ASP A 160 11.69 -8.64 13.55
C ASP A 160 12.20 -8.66 12.11
N THR A 161 12.53 -7.50 11.57
CA THR A 161 12.98 -7.37 10.18
C THR A 161 14.41 -7.89 9.95
N GLU A 162 15.20 -8.16 11.00
CA GLU A 162 16.53 -8.76 10.90
C GLU A 162 16.44 -10.28 10.70
N THR A 163 15.54 -10.95 11.44
CA THR A 163 15.37 -12.42 11.38
C THR A 163 14.22 -12.88 10.48
N GLY A 164 13.25 -11.99 10.24
CA GLY A 164 11.98 -12.26 9.59
C GLY A 164 11.00 -13.08 10.44
N GLU A 165 11.27 -13.23 11.73
CA GLU A 165 10.31 -13.79 12.68
C GLU A 165 9.20 -12.77 12.96
N PHE A 166 7.98 -13.26 13.15
CA PHE A 166 6.84 -12.42 13.44
C PHE A 166 5.84 -13.12 14.35
N MET A 167 5.05 -12.33 15.07
CA MET A 167 3.93 -12.80 15.88
C MET A 167 2.73 -11.90 15.71
N VAL A 168 1.54 -12.46 15.88
CA VAL A 168 0.30 -11.67 15.92
C VAL A 168 0.25 -10.92 17.24
N LEU A 169 0.19 -9.59 17.18
CA LEU A 169 -0.02 -8.71 18.33
C LEU A 169 -1.50 -8.57 18.66
N ARG A 170 -2.34 -8.48 17.62
CA ARG A 170 -3.78 -8.24 17.77
C ARG A 170 -4.54 -8.82 16.59
N GLU A 171 -5.67 -9.45 16.90
CA GLU A 171 -6.61 -9.93 15.90
C GLU A 171 -7.28 -8.73 15.23
N GLY A 172 -7.13 -8.62 13.91
CA GLY A 172 -7.51 -7.42 13.16
C GLY A 172 -9.00 -7.14 13.15
N HIS A 173 -9.82 -8.18 13.28
CA HIS A 173 -11.28 -8.03 13.30
C HIS A 173 -11.80 -7.34 14.57
N LEU A 174 -11.00 -7.28 15.64
CA LEU A 174 -11.34 -6.53 16.84
C LEU A 174 -11.34 -5.01 16.60
N ASP A 175 -10.70 -4.56 15.52
CA ASP A 175 -10.63 -3.16 15.11
C ASP A 175 -11.64 -2.83 13.98
N GLN A 176 -12.48 -3.80 13.61
CA GLN A 176 -13.48 -3.68 12.55
C GLN A 176 -14.89 -3.65 13.16
N THR A 177 -15.78 -2.87 12.55
CA THR A 177 -17.16 -2.70 13.04
C THR A 177 -18.16 -3.67 12.42
N MET A 178 -17.69 -4.70 11.69
CA MET A 178 -18.53 -5.68 10.99
C MET A 178 -18.27 -7.09 11.49
#